data_AF-A0A5B6TMR0-F1
#
_entry.id   AF-A0A5B6TMR0-F1
#
_cell.length_a   1.000
_cell.length_b   1.000
_cell.length_c   1.000
_cell.angle_alpha   90.00
_cell.angle_beta   90.00
_cell.angle_gamma   90.00
#
_symmetry.space_group_name_H-M   'P 1'
#
loop_
_entity.id
_entity.type
_entity.pdbx_description
1 polymer ?
#
loop_
_entity_poly.entity_id
_entity_poly.type
_entity_poly.pdbx_seq_one_letter_code
_entity_poly.pdbx_strand_id
1 'polypeptide(L)'
;MKKIYSIILFVSVLATISSCSSKSKKSSNDYEYNVSGVDEDGDDVDGEVEVTKEGGSGTITDEYGNEKEVDVEWTGKGELEATDEDGETYELEVE
;
A
#
# COMPACT_ATOMS: atom_id res chain seq x y z
N MET A 1 3.67 30.26 -55.43
CA MET A 1 4.27 29.12 -56.15
C MET A 1 3.95 27.86 -55.36
N LYS A 2 3.24 26.92 -55.99
CA LYS A 2 2.84 25.63 -55.42
C LYS A 2 4.02 24.67 -55.43
N LYS A 3 4.39 24.09 -54.28
CA LYS A 3 5.09 22.81 -54.24
C LYS A 3 4.35 21.90 -53.27
N ILE A 4 3.67 20.95 -53.89
CA ILE A 4 2.87 19.90 -53.28
C ILE A 4 3.86 18.91 -52.69
N TYR A 5 3.89 18.76 -51.37
CA TYR A 5 4.62 17.67 -50.73
C TYR A 5 3.62 16.56 -50.40
N SER A 6 3.70 15.54 -51.24
CA SER A 6 3.28 14.18 -51.00
C SER A 6 4.10 13.60 -49.85
N ILE A 7 3.44 13.08 -48.81
CA ILE A 7 3.84 11.82 -48.18
C ILE A 7 2.73 11.37 -47.22
N ILE A 8 2.05 10.31 -47.65
CA ILE A 8 1.19 9.47 -46.83
C ILE A 8 2.14 8.61 -46.02
N LEU A 9 2.21 8.79 -44.70
CA LEU A 9 2.91 7.85 -43.82
C LEU A 9 2.11 7.59 -42.54
N PHE A 10 1.71 6.32 -42.42
CA PHE A 10 1.49 5.56 -41.20
C PHE A 10 0.37 6.03 -40.26
N VAL A 11 -0.82 5.49 -40.55
CA VAL A 11 -1.80 5.12 -39.53
C VAL A 11 -1.13 4.12 -38.59
N SER A 12 -0.58 4.60 -37.47
CA SER A 12 -0.25 3.74 -36.33
C SER A 12 -1.40 3.85 -35.34
N VAL A 13 -2.28 2.85 -35.40
CA VAL A 13 -3.23 2.57 -34.32
C VAL A 13 -2.39 2.11 -33.13
N LEU A 14 -1.96 3.05 -32.29
CA LEU A 14 -1.62 2.71 -30.91
C LEU A 14 -2.95 2.60 -30.16
N ALA A 15 -3.55 1.42 -30.24
CA ALA A 15 -4.47 0.99 -29.20
C ALA A 15 -3.62 0.79 -27.94
N THR A 16 -3.48 1.85 -27.12
CA THR A 16 -2.97 1.68 -25.77
C THR A 16 -4.04 0.91 -25.02
N ILE A 17 -3.81 -0.40 -24.96
CA ILE A 17 -4.58 -1.36 -24.21
C ILE A 17 -4.66 -0.80 -22.79
N SER A 18 -5.89 -0.49 -22.39
CA SER A 18 -6.27 -0.21 -21.02
C SER A 18 -5.70 -1.31 -20.13
N SER A 19 -4.60 -1.01 -19.44
CA SER A 19 -4.18 -1.79 -18.29
C SER A 19 -5.03 -1.30 -17.13
N CYS A 20 -6.24 -1.84 -17.05
CA CYS A 20 -7.03 -1.79 -15.83
C CYS A 20 -6.17 -2.49 -14.78
N SER A 21 -5.51 -1.72 -13.91
CA SER A 21 -4.82 -2.28 -12.74
C SER A 21 -5.81 -3.18 -12.03
N SER A 22 -5.46 -4.46 -11.99
CA SER A 22 -6.14 -5.50 -11.24
C SER A 22 -6.40 -4.96 -9.83
N LYS A 23 -7.66 -4.67 -9.53
CA LYS A 23 -8.07 -4.50 -8.13
C LYS A 23 -7.68 -5.80 -7.44
N SER A 24 -6.79 -5.68 -6.45
CA SER A 24 -6.39 -6.75 -5.55
C SER A 24 -7.62 -7.56 -5.17
N LYS A 25 -7.55 -8.88 -5.32
CA LYS A 25 -8.57 -9.76 -4.76
C LYS A 25 -8.46 -9.61 -3.25
N LYS A 26 -9.39 -8.89 -2.60
CA LYS A 26 -9.70 -9.14 -1.18
C LYS A 26 -10.03 -10.62 -1.08
N SER A 27 -9.09 -11.41 -0.55
CA SER A 27 -9.32 -12.79 -0.20
C SER A 27 -10.32 -12.75 0.95
N SER A 28 -11.34 -13.59 0.96
CA SER A 28 -12.37 -13.58 2.02
C SER A 28 -11.86 -13.96 3.43
N ASN A 29 -10.54 -13.89 3.66
CA ASN A 29 -9.86 -14.16 4.93
C ASN A 29 -9.00 -12.97 5.40
N ASP A 30 -9.06 -11.84 4.71
CA ASP A 30 -8.39 -10.60 5.13
C ASP A 30 -9.27 -9.95 6.21
N TYR A 31 -8.70 -9.69 7.38
CA TYR A 31 -9.36 -8.98 8.47
C TYR A 31 -8.76 -7.58 8.55
N GLU A 32 -9.62 -6.58 8.47
CA GLU A 32 -9.28 -5.17 8.64
C GLU A 32 -9.38 -4.86 10.13
N TYR A 33 -8.26 -4.48 10.75
CA TYR A 33 -8.21 -4.03 12.14
C TYR A 33 -7.69 -2.60 12.19
N ASN A 34 -8.26 -1.83 13.10
CA ASN A 34 -7.61 -0.61 13.56
C ASN A 34 -6.55 -1.01 14.57
N VAL A 35 -5.39 -0.39 14.44
CA VAL A 35 -4.24 -0.64 15.28
C VAL A 35 -3.75 0.69 15.85
N SER A 36 -3.31 0.64 17.09
CA SER A 36 -2.61 1.73 17.74
C SER A 36 -1.30 1.18 18.29
N GLY A 37 -0.25 1.99 18.27
CA GLY A 37 1.04 1.58 18.78
C GLY A 37 1.94 2.77 19.04
N VAL A 38 3.23 2.47 19.20
CA VAL A 38 4.27 3.47 19.36
C VAL A 38 5.42 3.18 18.41
N ASP A 39 6.09 4.22 17.95
CA ASP A 39 7.34 4.09 17.18
C ASP A 39 8.57 3.90 18.09
N GLU A 40 9.76 3.79 17.48
CA GLU A 40 11.02 3.63 18.20
C GLU A 40 11.38 4.83 19.09
N ASP A 41 10.86 6.01 18.78
CA ASP A 41 11.03 7.25 19.56
C ASP A 41 10.01 7.34 20.72
N GLY A 42 8.97 6.50 20.70
CA GLY A 42 7.90 6.42 21.69
C GLY A 42 6.73 7.35 21.39
N ASP A 43 6.63 7.85 20.17
CA ASP A 43 5.52 8.67 19.70
C ASP A 43 4.34 7.77 19.26
N ASP A 44 3.11 8.22 19.53
CA ASP A 44 1.90 7.45 19.24
C ASP A 44 1.66 7.38 17.72
N VAL A 45 1.32 6.17 17.25
CA VAL A 45 0.93 5.92 15.86
C VAL A 45 -0.40 5.20 15.81
N ASP A 46 -1.23 5.58 14.84
CA ASP A 46 -2.54 4.98 14.58
C ASP A 46 -2.62 4.50 13.15
N GLY A 47 -3.25 3.36 12.89
CA GLY A 47 -3.32 2.82 11.54
C GLY A 47 -4.45 1.84 11.29
N GLU A 48 -4.59 1.50 10.02
CA GLU A 48 -5.47 0.43 9.57
C GLU A 48 -4.63 -0.64 8.89
N VAL A 49 -4.79 -1.88 9.32
CA VAL A 49 -4.04 -3.03 8.79
C VAL A 49 -5.00 -4.10 8.29
N GLU A 50 -4.70 -4.64 7.12
CA GLU A 50 -5.36 -5.82 6.57
C GLU A 50 -4.47 -7.04 6.83
N VAL A 51 -4.87 -7.88 7.79
CA VAL A 51 -4.11 -9.06 8.22
C VAL A 51 -4.82 -10.36 7.90
N THR A 52 -4.01 -11.34 7.52
CA THR A 52 -4.41 -12.74 7.37
C THR A 52 -3.77 -13.58 8.46
N LYS A 53 -3.93 -14.91 8.40
CA LYS A 53 -3.25 -15.84 9.31
C LYS A 53 -1.73 -15.90 9.10
N GLU A 54 -1.26 -15.47 7.93
CA GLU A 54 0.16 -15.54 7.53
C GLU A 54 0.86 -14.18 7.70
N GLY A 55 0.16 -13.14 8.17
CA GLY A 55 0.63 -11.76 8.16
C GLY A 55 -0.26 -10.88 7.26
N GLY A 56 0.14 -9.63 7.09
CA GLY A 56 -0.63 -8.62 6.37
C GLY A 56 0.17 -7.38 6.04
N SER A 57 -0.54 -6.36 5.61
CA SER A 57 0.02 -5.03 5.35
C SER A 57 -1.00 -3.98 5.75
N GLY A 58 -0.54 -2.78 6.06
CA GLY A 58 -1.41 -1.67 6.38
C GLY A 58 -0.75 -0.33 6.20
N THR A 59 -1.44 0.69 6.67
CA THR A 59 -0.94 2.05 6.69
C THR A 59 -1.08 2.59 8.10
N ILE A 60 0.05 3.05 8.64
CA ILE A 60 0.10 3.77 9.91
C ILE A 60 0.27 5.26 9.64
N THR A 61 -0.25 6.08 10.54
CA THR A 61 -0.16 7.53 10.52
C THR A 61 0.50 7.97 11.82
N ASP A 62 1.57 8.75 11.70
CA ASP A 62 2.24 9.34 12.85
C ASP A 62 1.48 10.56 13.41
N GLU A 63 1.94 11.09 14.55
CA GLU A 63 1.37 12.29 15.17
C GLU A 63 1.43 13.54 14.27
N TYR A 64 2.32 13.54 13.27
CA TYR A 64 2.51 14.61 12.29
C TYR A 64 1.58 14.47 11.08
N GLY A 65 0.83 13.37 10.98
CA GLY A 65 -0.08 13.06 9.88
C GLY A 65 0.62 12.49 8.64
N ASN A 66 1.84 11.94 8.78
CA ASN A 66 2.51 11.23 7.69
C ASN A 66 2.04 9.78 7.67
N GLU A 67 1.54 9.36 6.51
CA GLU A 67 1.13 7.98 6.26
C GLU A 67 2.36 7.16 5.80
N LYS A 68 2.62 6.04 6.48
CA LYS A 68 3.65 5.06 6.11
C LYS A 68 2.99 3.71 5.81
N GLU A 69 3.35 3.10 4.69
CA GLU A 69 2.97 1.72 4.39
C GLU A 69 3.87 0.77 5.18
N VAL A 70 3.27 -0.20 5.85
CA VAL A 70 3.97 -1.17 6.71
C VAL A 70 3.48 -2.59 6.44
N ASP A 71 4.42 -3.53 6.43
CA ASP A 71 4.13 -4.95 6.49
C ASP A 71 3.94 -5.36 7.95
N VAL A 72 2.91 -6.15 8.26
CA VAL A 72 2.58 -6.55 9.64
C VAL A 72 2.59 -8.06 9.81
N GLU A 73 3.17 -8.51 10.92
CA GLU A 73 3.22 -9.92 11.30
C GLU A 73 2.69 -10.14 12.73
N TRP A 74 2.03 -11.29 12.94
CA TRP A 74 1.53 -11.67 14.27
C TRP A 74 2.68 -12.11 15.18
N THR A 75 2.98 -11.31 16.20
CA THR A 75 3.93 -11.68 17.26
C THR A 75 3.25 -12.33 18.45
N GLY A 76 1.97 -12.03 18.66
CA GLY A 76 1.22 -12.50 19.81
C GLY A 76 -0.30 -12.52 19.60
N LYS A 77 -1.04 -12.61 20.71
CA LYS A 77 -2.51 -12.66 20.65
C LYS A 77 -3.06 -11.24 20.71
N GLY A 78 -3.23 -10.63 19.54
CA GLY A 78 -3.63 -9.22 19.41
C GLY A 78 -2.45 -8.25 19.33
N GLU A 79 -1.24 -8.80 19.26
CA GLU A 79 0.01 -8.06 19.11
C GLU A 79 0.53 -8.29 17.68
N LEU A 80 0.85 -7.21 17.00
CA LEU A 80 1.38 -7.16 15.65
C LEU A 80 2.71 -6.39 15.68
N GLU A 81 3.70 -6.87 14.93
CA GLU A 81 4.91 -6.13 14.63
C GLU A 81 4.80 -5.61 13.21
N ALA A 82 4.93 -4.30 13.03
CA ALA A 82 4.92 -3.65 11.73
C ALA A 82 6.33 -3.27 11.32
N THR A 83 6.68 -3.41 10.05
CA THR A 83 7.96 -2.97 9.48
C THR A 83 7.70 -2.13 8.25
N ASP A 84 8.27 -0.93 8.17
CA ASP A 84 8.16 -0.09 6.98
C ASP A 84 9.21 -0.44 5.90
N GLU A 85 9.15 0.25 4.76
CA GLU A 85 10.09 0.04 3.65
C GLU A 85 11.54 0.42 4.01
N ASP A 86 11.74 1.29 5.01
CA ASP A 86 13.05 1.73 5.50
C ASP A 86 13.63 0.74 6.54
N GLY A 87 12.81 -0.19 7.03
CA GLY A 87 13.17 -1.20 8.01
C GLY A 87 13.01 -0.74 9.47
N GLU A 88 12.29 0.35 9.71
CA GLU A 88 11.87 0.75 11.06
C GLU A 88 10.73 -0.17 11.52
N THR A 89 10.76 -0.56 12.79
CA THR A 89 9.79 -1.51 13.37
C THR A 89 8.89 -0.82 14.37
N TYR A 90 7.60 -1.18 14.37
CA TYR A 90 6.57 -0.59 15.22
C TYR A 90 5.82 -1.70 15.94
N GLU A 91 5.63 -1.55 17.26
CA GLU A 91 4.81 -2.46 18.04
C GLU A 91 3.36 -1.98 18.02
N LEU A 92 2.48 -2.76 17.39
CA LEU A 92 1.07 -2.44 17.19
C LEU A 92 0.17 -3.39 17.97
N GLU A 93 -0.89 -2.85 18.58
CA GLU A 93 -1.94 -3.63 19.23
C GLU A 93 -3.27 -3.47 18.46
N VAL A 94 -4.00 -4.57 18.26
CA VAL A 94 -5.33 -4.54 17.62
C VAL A 94 -6.40 -4.15 18.64
N GLU A 95 -7.32 -3.26 18.24
CA GLU A 95 -8.50 -2.87 19.05
C GLU A 95 -9.76 -3.75 18.80
#